data_AF-A0A851M5U9-F1
#
_entry.id   AF-A0A851M5U9-F1
#
_cell.length_a   1.000
_cell.length_b   1.000
_cell.length_c   1.000
_cell.angle_alpha   90.00
_cell.angle_beta   90.00
_cell.angle_gamma   90.00
#
_symmetry.space_group_name_H-M   'P 1'
#
loop_
_entity.id
_entity.type
_entity.pdbx_description
1 polymer ?
#
loop_
_entity_poly.entity_id
_entity_poly.type
_entity_poly.pdbx_seq_one_letter_code
_entity_poly.pdbx_strand_id
1 'polypeptide(L)'
;IVSNADELAFILTSEQGKPLAEAKGEILYAASFIEWFAEEAKRVYGDIIPSPYPDARIVVNKQPIGVVAAITPWNFPAAMITRKVAPALAAGCPCIVKPAPETPFTALALVDLAVQAGVPAEIFSVITGDAVHIGDAIFESDVVRKFTFTGSTPVGKMLLERSAK
;
A
#
# COMPACT_ATOMS: atom_id res chain seq x y z
N ILE A 1 7.11 -13.63 -2.76
CA ILE A 1 7.23 -13.37 -1.30
C ILE A 1 7.45 -14.68 -0.54
N VAL A 2 6.50 -15.63 -0.56
CA VAL A 2 6.62 -16.90 0.20
C VAL A 2 7.92 -17.66 -0.10
N SER A 3 8.32 -17.74 -1.37
CA SER A 3 9.57 -18.42 -1.78
C SER A 3 10.85 -17.76 -1.27
N ASN A 4 10.80 -16.49 -0.85
CA ASN A 4 11.94 -15.72 -0.33
C ASN A 4 11.72 -15.33 1.14
N ALA A 5 10.90 -16.08 1.88
CA ALA A 5 10.45 -15.68 3.21
C ALA A 5 11.61 -15.62 4.22
N ASP A 6 12.60 -16.50 4.09
CA ASP A 6 13.75 -16.55 5.00
C ASP A 6 14.71 -15.39 4.74
N GLU A 7 14.98 -15.04 3.48
CA GLU A 7 15.81 -13.90 3.09
C GLU A 7 15.16 -12.57 3.50
N LEU A 8 13.85 -12.43 3.26
CA LEU A 8 13.09 -11.24 3.68
C LEU A 8 13.05 -11.11 5.20
N ALA A 9 12.89 -12.23 5.93
CA ALA A 9 12.93 -12.22 7.39
C ALA A 9 14.31 -11.82 7.92
N PHE A 10 15.38 -12.24 7.24
CA PHE A 10 16.74 -11.85 7.57
C PHE A 10 16.97 -10.34 7.37
N ILE A 11 16.48 -9.75 6.28
CA ILE A 11 16.53 -8.29 6.06
C ILE A 11 15.77 -7.58 7.18
N LEU A 12 14.53 -8.00 7.43
CA LEU A 12 13.63 -7.38 8.40
C LEU A 12 14.21 -7.43 9.82
N THR A 13 14.73 -8.58 10.27
CA THR A 13 15.34 -8.70 11.61
C THR A 13 16.58 -7.82 11.72
N SER A 14 17.36 -7.70 10.64
CA SER A 14 18.61 -6.92 10.64
C SER A 14 18.37 -5.42 10.79
N GLU A 15 17.32 -4.87 10.18
CA GLU A 15 17.03 -3.43 10.26
C GLU A 15 16.09 -3.06 11.41
N GLN A 16 15.12 -3.92 11.76
CA GLN A 16 14.08 -3.59 12.73
C GLN A 16 14.37 -4.14 14.13
N GLY A 17 15.07 -5.28 14.22
CA GLY A 17 15.52 -5.88 15.47
C GLY A 17 14.64 -6.97 16.09
N LYS A 18 13.43 -7.25 15.57
CA LYS A 18 12.60 -8.36 16.10
C LYS A 18 13.23 -9.73 15.83
N PRO A 19 13.00 -10.75 16.67
CA PRO A 19 13.53 -12.10 16.45
C PRO A 19 13.16 -12.68 15.08
N LEU A 20 14.05 -13.49 14.49
CA LEU A 20 13.87 -14.05 13.15
C LEU A 20 12.54 -14.81 12.98
N ALA A 21 12.09 -15.52 14.02
CA ALA A 21 10.81 -16.24 13.99
C ALA A 21 9.61 -15.27 13.85
N GLU A 22 9.64 -14.14 14.57
CA GLU A 22 8.61 -13.09 14.43
C GLU A 22 8.70 -12.40 13.07
N ALA A 23 9.92 -12.13 12.58
CA ALA A 23 10.13 -11.57 11.26
C ALA A 23 9.54 -12.47 10.16
N LYS A 24 9.81 -13.79 10.20
CA LYS A 24 9.24 -14.75 9.26
C LYS A 24 7.72 -14.83 9.36
N GLY A 25 7.18 -14.80 10.59
CA GLY A 25 5.74 -14.69 10.82
C GLY A 25 5.13 -13.45 10.17
N GLU A 26 5.80 -12.29 10.28
CA GLU A 26 5.37 -11.07 9.61
C GLU A 26 5.43 -11.19 8.08
N ILE A 27 6.49 -11.76 7.50
CA ILE A 27 6.61 -11.90 6.04
C ILE A 27 5.46 -12.75 5.49
N LEU A 28 5.10 -13.85 6.16
CA LEU A 28 3.96 -14.68 5.75
C LEU A 28 2.62 -13.97 5.97
N TYR A 29 2.48 -13.23 7.07
CA TYR A 29 1.30 -12.38 7.29
C TYR A 29 1.19 -11.26 6.25
N ALA A 30 2.30 -10.68 5.80
CA ALA A 30 2.35 -9.69 4.73
C ALA A 30 1.94 -10.33 3.38
N ALA A 31 2.40 -11.55 3.11
CA ALA A 31 2.04 -12.31 1.91
C ALA A 31 0.54 -12.61 1.84
N SER A 32 -0.12 -12.88 2.97
CA SER A 32 -1.55 -13.20 2.96
C SER A 32 -2.43 -12.04 2.51
N PHE A 33 -2.04 -10.79 2.75
CA PHE A 33 -2.74 -9.63 2.18
C PHE A 33 -2.69 -9.63 0.64
N ILE A 34 -1.55 -10.00 0.06
CA ILE A 34 -1.37 -10.02 -1.39
C ILE A 34 -2.26 -11.10 -2.01
N GLU A 35 -2.24 -12.31 -1.43
CA GLU A 35 -3.12 -13.42 -1.86
C GLU A 35 -4.59 -13.02 -1.75
N TRP A 36 -5.01 -12.52 -0.59
CA TRP A 36 -6.39 -12.11 -0.35
C TRP A 36 -6.86 -11.02 -1.31
N PHE A 37 -6.08 -9.95 -1.51
CA PHE A 37 -6.51 -8.87 -2.40
C PHE A 37 -6.38 -9.21 -3.89
N ALA A 38 -5.49 -10.14 -4.28
CA ALA A 38 -5.50 -10.70 -5.64
C ALA A 38 -6.80 -11.48 -5.92
N GLU A 39 -7.35 -12.15 -4.90
CA GLU A 39 -8.67 -12.75 -4.98
C GLU A 39 -9.78 -11.70 -5.07
N GLU A 40 -9.76 -10.69 -4.19
CA GLU A 40 -10.77 -9.61 -4.16
C GLU A 40 -10.77 -8.71 -5.40
N ALA A 41 -9.65 -8.62 -6.14
CA ALA A 41 -9.57 -7.87 -7.39
C ALA A 41 -10.65 -8.28 -8.41
N LYS A 42 -11.07 -9.56 -8.39
CA LYS A 42 -12.10 -10.11 -9.28
C LYS A 42 -13.53 -9.93 -8.75
N ARG A 43 -13.68 -9.34 -7.56
CA ARG A 43 -14.94 -9.24 -6.79
C ARG A 43 -15.35 -7.80 -6.50
N VAL A 44 -14.84 -6.85 -7.28
CA VAL A 44 -15.23 -5.43 -7.22
C VAL A 44 -16.60 -5.25 -7.88
N TYR A 45 -17.65 -5.74 -7.23
CA TYR A 45 -19.01 -5.73 -7.77
C TYR A 45 -19.65 -4.33 -7.67
N GLY A 46 -20.35 -3.96 -8.74
CA GLY A 46 -21.31 -2.86 -8.76
C GLY A 46 -22.72 -3.32 -8.40
N ASP A 47 -23.71 -2.44 -8.60
CA ASP A 47 -25.11 -2.70 -8.28
C ASP A 47 -26.04 -2.27 -9.43
N ILE A 48 -27.18 -2.94 -9.58
CA ILE A 48 -28.28 -2.52 -10.46
C ILE A 48 -29.49 -2.26 -9.56
N ILE A 49 -29.98 -1.03 -9.56
CA ILE A 49 -31.03 -0.58 -8.64
C ILE A 49 -32.35 -0.46 -9.41
N PRO A 50 -33.50 -0.92 -8.85
CA PRO A 50 -34.81 -0.70 -9.45
C PRO A 50 -35.07 0.78 -9.74
N SER A 51 -35.37 1.08 -11.00
CA SER A 51 -35.65 2.45 -11.44
C SER A 51 -37.09 2.83 -11.08
N PRO A 52 -37.34 4.05 -10.55
CA PRO A 52 -38.70 4.58 -10.42
C PRO A 52 -39.29 5.03 -11.77
N TYR A 53 -38.47 5.11 -12.83
CA TYR A 53 -38.88 5.50 -14.18
C TYR A 53 -38.86 4.29 -15.13
N PRO A 54 -39.87 4.13 -16.02
CA PRO A 54 -40.02 2.96 -16.89
C PRO A 54 -38.93 2.84 -17.97
N ASP A 55 -38.35 3.96 -18.38
CA ASP A 55 -37.39 4.11 -19.47
C ASP A 55 -35.94 4.32 -19.00
N ALA A 56 -35.68 4.22 -17.69
CA ALA A 56 -34.34 4.37 -17.13
C ALA A 56 -33.83 3.09 -16.43
N ARG A 57 -32.51 3.01 -16.29
CA ARG A 57 -31.80 2.01 -15.49
C ARG A 57 -30.79 2.72 -14.60
N ILE A 58 -30.70 2.30 -13.34
CA ILE A 58 -29.71 2.82 -12.39
C ILE A 58 -28.65 1.75 -12.21
N VAL A 59 -27.42 2.09 -12.57
CA VAL A 59 -26.24 1.20 -12.46
C VAL A 59 -25.19 1.91 -11.63
N VAL A 60 -24.61 1.20 -10.67
CA VAL A 60 -23.48 1.64 -9.84
C VAL A 60 -22.26 0.83 -10.25
N ASN A 61 -21.19 1.53 -10.65
CA ASN A 61 -19.89 0.91 -10.92
C ASN A 61 -18.86 1.40 -9.90
N LYS A 62 -17.85 0.57 -9.63
CA LYS A 62 -16.70 0.91 -8.78
C LYS A 62 -15.45 0.99 -9.64
N GLN A 63 -14.69 2.06 -9.52
CA GLN A 63 -13.50 2.34 -10.31
C GLN A 63 -12.33 2.75 -9.40
N PRO A 64 -11.07 2.56 -9.83
CA PRO A 64 -9.91 3.04 -9.10
C PRO A 64 -9.99 4.54 -8.86
N ILE A 65 -9.53 4.98 -7.68
CA ILE A 65 -9.51 6.39 -7.31
C ILE A 65 -8.38 7.16 -8.02
N GLY A 66 -7.33 6.47 -8.47
CA GLY A 66 -6.13 7.05 -9.08
C GLY A 66 -4.86 6.69 -8.32
N VAL A 67 -3.83 7.54 -8.37
CA VAL A 67 -2.55 7.28 -7.70
C VAL A 67 -2.71 7.37 -6.17
N VAL A 68 -2.18 6.37 -5.48
CA VAL A 68 -2.22 6.24 -4.02
C VAL A 68 -0.83 6.49 -3.44
N ALA A 69 -0.72 7.43 -2.51
CA ALA A 69 0.48 7.61 -1.69
C ALA A 69 0.30 6.94 -0.31
N ALA A 70 1.27 6.12 0.08
CA ALA A 70 1.26 5.38 1.33
C ALA A 70 2.49 5.73 2.18
N ILE A 71 2.25 6.11 3.44
CA ILE A 71 3.31 6.30 4.45
C ILE A 71 3.17 5.22 5.52
N THR A 72 4.25 4.47 5.75
CA THR A 72 4.25 3.29 6.64
C THR A 72 5.29 3.40 7.76
N PRO A 73 4.98 2.88 8.97
CA PRO A 73 5.87 2.93 10.13
C PRO A 73 6.88 1.78 10.13
N TRP A 74 7.83 1.82 11.06
CA TRP A 74 8.93 0.85 11.19
C TRP A 74 8.57 -0.45 11.93
N ASN A 75 7.47 -0.49 12.70
CA ASN A 75 7.21 -1.60 13.61
C ASN A 75 6.79 -2.91 12.90
N PHE A 76 6.17 -2.80 11.72
CA PHE A 76 5.86 -3.93 10.84
C PHE A 76 6.20 -3.55 9.38
N PRO A 77 7.50 -3.57 9.02
CA PRO A 77 8.00 -3.06 7.74
C PRO A 77 7.36 -3.71 6.51
N ALA A 78 7.01 -5.00 6.57
CA ALA A 78 6.38 -5.71 5.46
C ALA A 78 4.86 -5.60 5.50
N ALA A 79 4.26 -5.86 6.67
CA ALA A 79 2.81 -5.99 6.77
C ALA A 79 2.08 -4.65 6.63
N MET A 80 2.71 -3.53 7.01
CA MET A 80 2.11 -2.19 6.85
C MET A 80 2.09 -1.72 5.39
N ILE A 81 3.04 -2.21 4.58
CA ILE A 81 3.12 -1.91 3.15
C ILE A 81 2.10 -2.76 2.40
N THR A 82 2.18 -4.08 2.55
CA THR A 82 1.33 -5.03 1.82
C THR A 82 -0.16 -4.79 2.07
N ARG A 83 -0.58 -4.47 3.30
CA ARG A 83 -2.00 -4.13 3.59
C ARG A 83 -2.51 -2.86 2.89
N LYS A 84 -1.62 -2.01 2.35
CA LYS A 84 -1.96 -0.78 1.62
C LYS A 84 -1.79 -0.97 0.12
N VAL A 85 -0.68 -1.56 -0.29
CA VAL A 85 -0.34 -1.80 -1.71
C VAL A 85 -1.24 -2.87 -2.31
N ALA A 86 -1.48 -3.98 -1.61
CA ALA A 86 -2.30 -5.08 -2.12
C ALA A 86 -3.72 -4.63 -2.53
N PRO A 87 -4.51 -3.93 -1.68
CA PRO A 87 -5.82 -3.43 -2.10
C PRO A 87 -5.73 -2.31 -3.15
N ALA A 88 -4.68 -1.47 -3.13
CA ALA A 88 -4.51 -0.44 -4.14
C ALA A 88 -4.32 -1.06 -5.54
N LEU A 89 -3.39 -2.00 -5.68
CA LEU A 89 -3.14 -2.70 -6.93
C LEU A 89 -4.35 -3.52 -7.38
N ALA A 90 -5.01 -4.23 -6.46
CA ALA A 90 -6.22 -4.99 -6.75
C ALA A 90 -7.36 -4.11 -7.30
N ALA A 91 -7.49 -2.88 -6.80
CA ALA A 91 -8.46 -1.92 -7.28
C ALA A 91 -8.04 -1.22 -8.59
N GLY A 92 -6.81 -1.42 -9.07
CA GLY A 92 -6.26 -0.77 -10.27
C GLY A 92 -5.59 0.58 -10.01
N CYS A 93 -5.12 0.84 -8.78
CA CYS A 93 -4.46 2.09 -8.39
C CYS A 93 -2.93 1.92 -8.34
N PRO A 94 -2.15 2.74 -9.07
CA PRO A 94 -0.70 2.84 -8.86
C PRO A 94 -0.41 3.30 -7.43
N CYS A 95 0.68 2.80 -6.82
CA CYS A 95 1.02 3.08 -5.44
C CYS A 95 2.48 3.53 -5.26
N ILE A 96 2.64 4.66 -4.59
CA ILE A 96 3.94 5.19 -4.14
C ILE A 96 4.01 4.98 -2.62
N VAL A 97 5.05 4.31 -2.15
CA VAL A 97 5.26 4.03 -0.73
C VAL A 97 6.47 4.78 -0.21
N LYS A 98 6.30 5.54 0.88
CA LYS A 98 7.39 6.06 1.70
C LYS A 98 7.46 5.27 3.01
N PRO A 99 8.40 4.33 3.16
CA PRO A 99 8.58 3.58 4.39
C PRO A 99 9.30 4.42 5.45
N ALA A 100 9.27 3.98 6.70
CA ALA A 100 10.06 4.57 7.76
C ALA A 100 11.57 4.46 7.43
N PRO A 101 12.37 5.52 7.67
CA PRO A 101 13.79 5.54 7.31
C PRO A 101 14.65 4.54 8.11
N GLU A 102 14.16 4.07 9.25
CA GLU A 102 14.83 3.06 10.08
C GLU A 102 14.72 1.65 9.50
N THR A 103 13.70 1.39 8.68
CA THR A 103 13.42 0.05 8.10
C THR A 103 13.08 0.10 6.60
N PRO A 104 13.94 0.67 5.74
CA PRO A 104 13.63 0.86 4.34
C PRO A 104 13.88 -0.41 3.49
N PHE A 105 14.77 -1.32 3.92
CA PHE A 105 15.26 -2.40 3.06
C PHE A 105 14.22 -3.48 2.82
N THR A 106 13.36 -3.77 3.80
CA THR A 106 12.22 -4.67 3.60
C THR A 106 11.28 -4.13 2.51
N ALA A 107 11.03 -2.81 2.49
CA ALA A 107 10.20 -2.18 1.47
C ALA A 107 10.82 -2.29 0.07
N LEU A 108 12.13 -2.03 -0.03
CA LEU A 108 12.89 -2.12 -1.27
C LEU A 108 12.93 -3.56 -1.82
N ALA A 109 13.09 -4.56 -0.95
CA ALA A 109 13.03 -5.96 -1.33
C ALA A 109 11.63 -6.37 -1.83
N LEU A 110 10.56 -5.84 -1.21
CA LEU A 110 9.19 -6.12 -1.65
C LEU A 110 8.87 -5.53 -3.02
N VAL A 111 9.34 -4.33 -3.35
CA VAL A 111 9.13 -3.74 -4.69
C VAL A 111 9.94 -4.45 -5.76
N ASP A 112 11.17 -4.87 -5.46
CA ASP A 112 11.97 -5.69 -6.36
C ASP A 112 11.25 -7.01 -6.70
N LEU A 113 10.75 -7.72 -5.68
CA LEU A 113 9.95 -8.94 -5.89
C LEU A 113 8.64 -8.69 -6.64
N ALA A 114 8.03 -7.51 -6.51
CA ALA A 114 6.83 -7.16 -7.28
C ALA A 114 7.15 -7.01 -8.77
N VAL A 115 8.27 -6.35 -9.10
CA VAL A 115 8.75 -6.24 -10.48
C VAL A 115 9.06 -7.63 -11.06
N GLN A 116 9.75 -8.48 -10.31
CA GLN A 116 10.00 -9.87 -10.72
C GLN A 116 8.71 -10.69 -10.93
N ALA A 117 7.65 -10.39 -10.16
CA ALA A 117 6.33 -11.00 -10.33
C ALA A 117 5.54 -10.44 -11.54
N GLY A 118 6.07 -9.45 -12.26
CA GLY A 118 5.45 -8.86 -13.45
C GLY A 118 4.62 -7.60 -13.19
N VAL A 119 4.67 -7.02 -11.98
CA VAL A 119 4.10 -5.68 -11.73
C VAL A 119 4.97 -4.66 -12.46
N PRO A 120 4.42 -3.80 -13.34
CA PRO A 120 5.23 -2.76 -13.99
C PRO A 120 5.88 -1.83 -12.96
N ALA A 121 7.12 -1.40 -13.22
CA ALA A 121 7.92 -0.61 -12.27
C ALA A 121 7.27 0.74 -11.90
N GLU A 122 6.44 1.27 -12.79
CA GLU A 122 5.70 2.51 -12.64
C GLU A 122 4.43 2.36 -11.78
N ILE A 123 3.99 1.12 -11.53
CA ILE A 123 2.74 0.83 -10.80
C ILE A 123 2.97 0.69 -9.30
N PHE A 124 4.14 0.21 -8.87
CA PHE A 124 4.52 0.17 -7.47
C PHE A 124 5.93 0.71 -7.30
N SER A 125 6.07 1.82 -6.59
CA SER A 125 7.36 2.48 -6.35
C SER A 125 7.58 2.74 -4.87
N VAL A 126 8.83 2.67 -4.42
CA VAL A 126 9.26 2.96 -3.05
C VAL A 126 10.21 4.15 -3.08
N ILE A 127 9.90 5.18 -2.27
CA ILE A 127 10.73 6.40 -2.15
C ILE A 127 11.21 6.53 -0.70
N THR A 128 12.53 6.53 -0.53
CA THR A 128 13.19 6.74 0.76
C THR A 128 13.79 8.14 0.83
N GLY A 129 13.75 8.78 1.99
CA GLY A 129 14.30 10.12 2.19
C GLY A 129 13.59 10.90 3.28
N ASP A 130 13.80 12.22 3.28
CA ASP A 130 13.21 13.14 4.25
C ASP A 130 11.68 13.06 4.26
N ALA A 131 11.09 12.86 5.45
CA ALA A 131 9.67 12.63 5.58
C ALA A 131 8.82 13.87 5.33
N VAL A 132 9.33 15.05 5.70
CA VAL A 132 8.61 16.30 5.52
C VAL A 132 8.57 16.65 4.05
N HIS A 133 9.73 16.65 3.38
CA HIS A 133 9.85 17.00 1.97
C HIS A 133 9.07 16.04 1.05
N ILE A 134 9.15 14.72 1.29
CA ILE A 134 8.35 13.76 0.52
C ILE A 134 6.85 13.94 0.81
N GLY A 135 6.48 14.22 2.06
CA GLY A 135 5.11 14.55 2.44
C GLY A 135 4.60 15.80 1.70
N ASP A 136 5.42 16.85 1.65
CA ASP A 136 5.13 18.10 0.95
C ASP A 136 4.84 17.84 -0.52
N ALA A 137 5.75 17.15 -1.21
CA ALA A 137 5.57 16.79 -2.62
C ALA A 137 4.31 15.95 -2.87
N ILE A 138 3.94 15.06 -1.94
CA ILE A 138 2.71 14.26 -2.04
C ILE A 138 1.46 15.14 -1.95
N PHE A 139 1.41 16.08 -1.00
CA PHE A 139 0.23 16.94 -0.79
C PHE A 139 0.13 18.09 -1.77
N GLU A 140 1.23 18.51 -2.41
CA GLU A 140 1.23 19.51 -3.48
C GLU A 140 0.90 18.92 -4.86
N SER A 141 0.79 17.59 -4.98
CA SER A 141 0.57 16.91 -6.25
C SER A 141 -0.91 16.73 -6.59
N ASP A 142 -1.34 17.28 -7.72
CA ASP A 142 -2.67 17.02 -8.31
C ASP A 142 -2.86 15.59 -8.84
N VAL A 143 -1.78 14.80 -8.91
CA VAL A 143 -1.80 13.42 -9.42
C VAL A 143 -2.21 12.43 -8.32
N VAL A 144 -1.80 12.67 -7.07
CA VAL A 144 -2.14 11.81 -5.94
C VAL A 144 -3.62 12.02 -5.58
N ARG A 145 -4.43 10.97 -5.70
CA ARG A 145 -5.88 11.01 -5.44
C ARG A 145 -6.28 10.37 -4.13
N LYS A 146 -5.35 9.64 -3.49
CA LYS A 146 -5.58 9.00 -2.19
C LYS A 146 -4.30 8.97 -1.39
N PHE A 147 -4.42 9.33 -0.12
CA PHE A 147 -3.37 9.16 0.86
C PHE A 147 -3.77 8.12 1.91
N THR A 148 -2.81 7.33 2.40
CA THR A 148 -3.00 6.37 3.49
C THR A 148 -1.78 6.34 4.41
N PHE A 149 -2.04 6.49 5.70
CA PHE A 149 -0.99 6.61 6.71
C PHE A 149 -1.18 5.58 7.81
N THR A 150 -0.07 5.10 8.35
CA THR A 150 -0.06 4.43 9.65
C THR A 150 1.14 4.95 10.43
N GLY A 151 0.91 5.37 11.67
CA GLY A 151 1.92 5.98 12.52
C GLY A 151 1.27 6.68 13.71
N SER A 152 1.93 7.69 14.27
CA SER A 152 1.46 8.36 15.48
C SER A 152 0.24 9.26 15.22
N THR A 153 -0.64 9.36 16.21
CA THR A 153 -1.84 10.22 16.15
C THR A 153 -1.53 11.69 15.87
N PRO A 154 -0.52 12.33 16.48
CA PRO A 154 -0.21 13.74 16.19
C PRO A 154 0.18 13.96 14.72
N VAL A 155 0.99 13.07 14.16
CA VAL A 155 1.38 13.13 12.73
C VAL A 155 0.16 12.86 11.85
N GLY A 156 -0.69 11.89 12.20
CA GLY A 156 -1.92 11.62 11.46
C GLY A 156 -2.87 12.83 11.39
N LYS A 157 -3.03 13.57 12.48
CA LYS A 157 -3.84 14.82 12.51
C LYS A 157 -3.26 15.88 11.58
N MET A 158 -1.95 16.12 11.67
CA MET A 158 -1.25 17.06 10.80
C MET A 158 -1.42 16.68 9.31
N LEU A 159 -1.23 15.42 8.95
CA LEU A 159 -1.39 14.94 7.57
C LEU A 159 -2.83 15.07 7.07
N LEU A 160 -3.83 14.83 7.94
CA LEU A 160 -5.24 15.00 7.58
C LEU A 160 -5.57 16.47 7.29
N GLU A 161 -5.11 17.41 8.12
CA GLU A 161 -5.28 18.84 7.88
C GLU A 161 -4.66 19.29 6.55
N ARG A 162 -3.53 18.68 6.18
CA ARG A 162 -2.89 18.94 4.88
C ARG A 162 -3.65 18.36 3.71
N SER A 163 -4.29 17.20 3.86
CA SER A 163 -5.08 16.57 2.80
C SER A 163 -6.35 17.34 2.41
N ALA A 164 -6.75 18.32 3.22
CA ALA A 164 -7.94 19.14 2.99
C ALA A 164 -7.64 20.48 2.29
N LYS A 165 -6.37 20.80 2.08
CA LYS A 165 -5.91 22.01 1.39
C LYS A 165 -5.60 21.70 -0.06
#